data_AF-F2UJ76-F1
#
_entry.id   AF-F2UJ76-F1
#
_cell.length_a   1.000
_cell.length_b   1.000
_cell.length_c   1.000
_cell.angle_alpha   90.00
_cell.angle_beta   90.00
_cell.angle_gamma   90.00
#
_symmetry.space_group_name_H-M   'P 1'
#
loop_
_entity.id
_entity.type
_entity.pdbx_description
1 polymer ?
#
loop_
_entity_poly.entity_id
_entity_poly.type
_entity_poly.pdbx_seq_one_letter_code
_entity_poly.pdbx_strand_id
1 'polypeptide(L)'
;MRMARGVLLPPVALLVLVMMMAAMPSPSAVSSMALAQSTPSADDDLGEAPDMYGDDDDALGEAPDMYGDDDDGGDRQGASSSSSSSPAQSTAGGGASQPPTPTATTTATTTTAMGDQCGASMLGTRFDPVNLIQRVPNATQETDCCRACQSFQLCRGWSFNSDTSECELFSQAVDGPIPDGTSAFDWSSGAVTPTTPTSYHCSDDTNCADCRSSVGTCTRCTEFHYLLAGQCVPDCVAHGYINFGERKRGRECVIPFTCTGPDCECPSSSFGKYCEECRVEYGGASHCVQCRDDRYLVDGKCRLEIVCRGYRFEEFPDTYCNCFTEENQHNCFRCYHRGGFGAAQPDIRCVRCRNALYFNRDTSLCGGPEDCPSGTVPTNSGGYGRECLPPSLCAQYTHEASGRRCRCPDPINCHTCYFGESGSECRLCRNSLYLYQGECVSSCPSTTAHANTRGDYNRKCTPAFTCTDDVSSLDASQCVCPDYNCVSCTYDIGNAPGESTCLQCRSGYALNQTTGACEQT
;
A
#
# COMPACT_ATOMS: atom_id res chain seq x y z
N MET A 1 4.83 -10.57 64.93
CA MET A 1 3.63 -9.76 65.17
C MET A 1 3.65 -8.54 64.26
N ARG A 2 2.91 -8.58 63.15
CA ARG A 2 2.37 -7.43 62.41
C ARG A 2 1.22 -7.96 61.56
N MET A 3 0.04 -7.36 61.76
CA MET A 3 -1.26 -7.86 61.33
C MET A 3 -1.54 -7.58 59.85
N ALA A 4 -2.20 -8.54 59.21
CA ALA A 4 -2.82 -8.41 57.91
C ALA A 4 -4.04 -7.47 57.98
N ARG A 5 -4.17 -6.56 57.01
CA ARG A 5 -5.38 -5.77 56.77
C ARG A 5 -6.14 -6.40 55.60
N GLY A 6 -7.28 -7.01 55.90
CA GLY A 6 -8.28 -7.39 54.93
C GLY A 6 -9.10 -6.19 54.49
N VAL A 7 -9.33 -6.06 53.18
CA VAL A 7 -10.22 -5.07 52.56
C VAL A 7 -11.55 -5.77 52.29
N LEU A 8 -12.62 -5.27 52.90
CA LEU A 8 -14.01 -5.67 52.68
C LEU A 8 -14.55 -4.92 51.45
N LEU A 9 -15.08 -5.66 50.47
CA LEU A 9 -15.88 -5.14 49.36
C LEU A 9 -17.38 -5.14 49.74
N PRO A 10 -18.18 -4.15 49.31
CA PRO A 10 -19.62 -4.10 49.57
C PRO A 10 -20.44 -4.97 48.59
N PRO A 11 -21.68 -5.34 48.94
CA PRO A 11 -22.52 -6.21 48.11
C PRO A 11 -23.13 -5.48 46.91
N VAL A 12 -23.06 -6.11 45.74
CA VAL A 12 -23.75 -5.70 44.51
C VAL A 12 -25.24 -6.06 44.64
N ALA A 13 -26.09 -5.04 44.52
CA ALA A 13 -27.54 -5.19 44.48
C ALA A 13 -27.98 -5.84 43.15
N LEU A 14 -28.65 -6.99 43.27
CA LEU A 14 -29.27 -7.72 42.17
C LEU A 14 -30.58 -7.02 41.77
N LEU A 15 -30.57 -6.25 40.68
CA LEU A 15 -31.77 -5.64 40.11
C LEU A 15 -32.46 -6.67 39.20
N VAL A 16 -33.53 -7.29 39.70
CA VAL A 16 -34.40 -8.18 38.93
C VAL A 16 -35.31 -7.34 38.05
N LEU A 17 -35.03 -7.31 36.74
CA LEU A 17 -35.89 -6.68 35.74
C LEU A 17 -36.99 -7.67 35.34
N VAL A 18 -38.22 -7.42 35.80
CA VAL A 18 -39.43 -8.14 35.38
C VAL A 18 -39.82 -7.64 33.99
N MET A 19 -39.60 -8.44 32.95
CA MET A 19 -40.18 -8.20 31.62
C MET A 19 -41.66 -8.57 31.63
N MET A 20 -42.52 -7.55 31.49
CA MET A 20 -43.92 -7.72 31.15
C MET A 20 -44.05 -8.08 29.66
N MET A 21 -44.58 -9.27 29.38
CA MET A 21 -45.04 -9.67 28.05
C MET A 21 -46.35 -8.94 27.73
N ALA A 22 -46.31 -8.04 26.75
CA ALA A 22 -47.50 -7.52 26.10
C ALA A 22 -47.82 -8.41 24.88
N ALA A 23 -48.98 -9.06 24.94
CA ALA A 23 -49.56 -9.85 23.86
C ALA A 23 -49.95 -8.94 22.68
N MET A 24 -49.51 -9.30 21.48
CA MET A 24 -50.01 -8.73 20.22
C MET A 24 -50.98 -9.72 19.55
N PRO A 25 -52.11 -9.25 18.98
CA PRO A 25 -53.08 -10.10 18.32
C PRO A 25 -52.69 -10.48 16.89
N SER A 26 -53.16 -11.67 16.53
CA SER A 26 -52.99 -12.46 15.31
C SER A 26 -53.36 -11.75 13.98
N PRO A 27 -52.76 -12.16 12.84
CA PRO A 27 -53.02 -11.58 11.54
C PRO A 27 -54.31 -12.11 10.91
N SER A 28 -55.09 -11.20 10.32
CA SER A 28 -56.22 -11.54 9.45
C SER A 28 -55.72 -11.83 8.03
N ALA A 29 -56.23 -12.94 7.50
CA ALA A 29 -55.99 -13.47 6.16
C ALA A 29 -56.43 -12.49 5.06
N VAL A 30 -55.63 -12.38 4.00
CA VAL A 30 -56.11 -11.89 2.71
C VAL A 30 -55.56 -12.76 1.57
N SER A 31 -56.48 -13.53 1.01
CA SER A 31 -56.63 -13.97 -0.38
C SER A 31 -55.40 -14.09 -1.29
N SER A 32 -55.13 -15.35 -1.59
CA SER A 32 -54.57 -15.89 -2.83
C SER A 32 -55.19 -15.30 -4.11
N MET A 33 -54.36 -14.77 -5.00
CA MET A 33 -54.60 -14.75 -6.45
C MET A 33 -53.49 -15.52 -7.15
N ALA A 34 -53.89 -16.62 -7.78
CA ALA A 34 -53.08 -17.39 -8.70
C ALA A 34 -52.93 -16.63 -10.02
N LEU A 35 -51.70 -16.51 -10.51
CA LEU A 35 -51.42 -16.10 -11.88
C LEU A 35 -50.49 -17.11 -12.52
N ALA A 36 -50.97 -17.64 -13.64
CA ALA A 36 -50.40 -18.72 -14.41
C ALA A 36 -49.04 -18.34 -15.01
N GLN A 37 -48.06 -19.23 -14.86
CA GLN A 37 -46.82 -19.21 -15.62
C GLN A 37 -47.06 -19.93 -16.94
N SER A 38 -46.96 -19.19 -18.04
CA SER A 38 -46.80 -19.74 -19.39
C SER A 38 -45.34 -19.65 -19.78
N THR A 39 -44.67 -20.79 -19.88
CA THR A 39 -43.39 -20.94 -20.58
C THR A 39 -43.63 -20.95 -22.08
N PRO A 40 -42.66 -20.44 -22.86
CA PRO A 40 -42.28 -21.15 -24.06
C PRO A 40 -40.77 -21.41 -24.11
N SER A 41 -40.49 -22.65 -24.48
CA SER A 41 -39.22 -23.23 -24.93
C SER A 41 -38.99 -22.97 -26.42
N ALA A 42 -37.76 -22.64 -26.79
CA ALA A 42 -37.02 -22.96 -28.04
C ALA A 42 -35.74 -22.08 -28.03
N ASP A 43 -34.54 -22.63 -27.90
CA ASP A 43 -33.73 -23.22 -28.98
C ASP A 43 -33.65 -22.30 -30.21
N ASP A 44 -32.55 -21.56 -30.34
CA ASP A 44 -31.88 -21.33 -31.62
C ASP A 44 -30.43 -20.82 -31.41
N ASP A 45 -29.54 -21.74 -31.75
CA ASP A 45 -28.14 -21.70 -32.13
C ASP A 45 -27.84 -20.62 -33.19
N LEU A 46 -26.94 -19.64 -32.96
CA LEU A 46 -26.23 -18.91 -34.02
C LEU A 46 -25.03 -18.08 -33.48
N GLY A 47 -23.83 -18.48 -33.89
CA GLY A 47 -22.86 -17.57 -34.51
C GLY A 47 -21.86 -16.84 -33.62
N GLU A 48 -20.69 -17.44 -33.40
CA GLU A 48 -19.45 -16.72 -33.10
C GLU A 48 -19.11 -15.76 -34.25
N ALA A 49 -18.97 -14.47 -33.93
CA ALA A 49 -18.44 -13.45 -34.85
C ALA A 49 -17.06 -13.00 -34.37
N PRO A 50 -16.10 -12.78 -35.28
CA PRO A 50 -14.69 -12.54 -34.95
C PRO A 50 -14.42 -11.11 -34.47
N ASP A 51 -13.51 -11.02 -33.52
CA ASP A 51 -12.95 -9.78 -32.97
C ASP A 51 -12.18 -9.03 -34.06
N MET A 52 -12.76 -7.92 -34.52
CA MET A 52 -12.13 -6.99 -35.45
C MET A 52 -12.46 -5.59 -34.95
N TYR A 53 -11.50 -4.93 -34.29
CA TYR A 53 -11.07 -3.54 -34.53
C TYR A 53 -9.87 -3.26 -33.62
N GLY A 54 -8.74 -2.99 -34.28
CA GLY A 54 -7.62 -2.28 -33.69
C GLY A 54 -7.85 -0.78 -33.74
N ASP A 55 -7.01 -0.15 -32.93
CA ASP A 55 -6.36 1.14 -33.14
C ASP A 55 -7.09 2.44 -32.75
N ASP A 56 -6.26 3.24 -32.08
CA ASP A 56 -6.21 4.70 -32.01
C ASP A 56 -7.15 5.41 -31.04
N ASP A 57 -6.61 5.75 -29.87
CA ASP A 57 -6.84 7.04 -29.21
C ASP A 57 -5.70 7.34 -28.21
N ASP A 58 -4.54 7.72 -28.78
CA ASP A 58 -3.58 8.60 -28.12
C ASP A 58 -4.13 10.03 -28.15
N ALA A 59 -4.55 10.58 -27.01
CA ALA A 59 -4.32 11.97 -26.61
C ALA A 59 -5.14 12.32 -25.36
N LEU A 60 -4.46 12.64 -24.25
CA LEU A 60 -4.51 13.94 -23.56
C LEU A 60 -4.10 13.80 -22.08
N GLY A 61 -2.92 14.33 -21.76
CA GLY A 61 -2.69 15.06 -20.50
C GLY A 61 -1.97 14.34 -19.37
N GLU A 62 -0.72 13.91 -19.58
CA GLU A 62 0.19 13.57 -18.49
C GLU A 62 0.77 14.85 -17.84
N ALA A 63 0.69 14.91 -16.52
CA ALA A 63 1.50 15.81 -15.70
C ALA A 63 2.92 15.22 -15.55
N PRO A 64 3.98 16.04 -15.47
CA PRO A 64 5.35 15.55 -15.61
C PRO A 64 5.87 14.92 -14.31
N ASP A 65 6.17 13.63 -14.38
CA ASP A 65 6.97 12.94 -13.39
C ASP A 65 8.45 13.03 -13.80
N MET A 66 9.16 13.85 -13.04
CA MET A 66 10.59 14.09 -13.12
C MET A 66 11.31 13.00 -12.32
N TYR A 67 11.95 12.03 -12.98
CA TYR A 67 13.27 11.46 -12.64
C TYR A 67 13.72 10.54 -13.80
N GLY A 68 14.85 10.89 -14.42
CA GLY A 68 15.60 10.02 -15.32
C GLY A 68 16.40 8.99 -14.54
N ASP A 69 16.73 7.88 -15.20
CA ASP A 69 18.11 7.57 -15.62
C ASP A 69 18.15 6.12 -16.17
N ASP A 70 18.31 6.05 -17.49
CA ASP A 70 19.34 5.32 -18.24
C ASP A 70 19.88 3.94 -17.78
N ASP A 71 19.79 3.02 -18.75
CA ASP A 71 20.82 2.08 -19.23
C ASP A 71 20.85 0.57 -18.86
N ASP A 72 21.14 -0.17 -19.95
CA ASP A 72 21.56 -1.56 -20.16
C ASP A 72 20.53 -2.69 -20.03
N GLY A 73 20.23 -3.50 -21.06
CA GLY A 73 21.04 -3.93 -22.20
C GLY A 73 21.38 -5.42 -22.04
N GLY A 74 20.78 -6.31 -22.85
CA GLY A 74 21.13 -7.74 -22.76
C GLY A 74 20.25 -8.70 -23.55
N ASP A 75 20.49 -8.76 -24.86
CA ASP A 75 20.05 -9.79 -25.79
C ASP A 75 20.27 -11.24 -25.29
N ARG A 76 19.29 -12.12 -25.59
CA ARG A 76 19.61 -13.50 -26.01
C ARG A 76 18.52 -14.09 -26.92
N GLN A 77 18.92 -14.25 -28.17
CA GLN A 77 18.26 -15.01 -29.23
C GLN A 77 18.18 -16.51 -28.90
N GLY A 78 17.22 -17.21 -29.53
CA GLY A 78 17.47 -18.59 -29.94
C GLY A 78 16.30 -19.58 -29.84
N ALA A 79 15.41 -19.52 -30.83
CA ALA A 79 14.82 -20.63 -31.59
C ALA A 79 14.65 -22.02 -30.94
N SER A 80 13.43 -22.56 -31.00
CA SER A 80 12.98 -23.46 -32.08
C SER A 80 11.87 -24.41 -31.63
N SER A 81 10.90 -24.54 -32.51
CA SER A 81 9.76 -25.44 -32.49
C SER A 81 10.16 -26.90 -32.69
N SER A 82 9.49 -27.81 -31.99
CA SER A 82 9.07 -29.10 -32.57
C SER A 82 7.99 -29.76 -31.73
N SER A 83 7.05 -30.33 -32.47
CA SER A 83 5.81 -30.96 -32.07
C SER A 83 5.99 -32.41 -31.60
N SER A 84 4.94 -32.88 -30.92
CA SER A 84 4.30 -34.20 -31.01
C SER A 84 4.64 -35.32 -30.01
N SER A 85 3.53 -35.89 -29.53
CA SER A 85 3.26 -37.27 -29.08
C SER A 85 3.74 -37.75 -27.71
N SER A 86 2.73 -37.98 -26.85
CA SER A 86 2.65 -39.05 -25.85
C SER A 86 3.00 -40.43 -26.43
N PRO A 87 3.43 -41.40 -25.59
CA PRO A 87 2.45 -42.39 -25.16
C PRO A 87 2.61 -42.89 -23.70
N ALA A 88 1.67 -43.76 -23.34
CA ALA A 88 1.36 -44.30 -22.03
C ALA A 88 2.36 -45.31 -21.44
N GLN A 89 2.25 -45.45 -20.10
CA GLN A 89 2.41 -46.62 -19.21
C GLN A 89 3.06 -47.91 -19.75
N SER A 90 4.05 -48.45 -19.01
CA SER A 90 3.94 -49.76 -18.33
C SER A 90 5.18 -50.15 -17.48
N THR A 91 4.87 -50.62 -16.28
CA THR A 91 5.48 -51.63 -15.37
C THR A 91 6.92 -52.17 -15.50
N ALA A 92 7.60 -52.14 -14.33
CA ALA A 92 8.31 -53.21 -13.61
C ALA A 92 9.68 -53.77 -14.10
N GLY A 93 10.66 -53.74 -13.17
CA GLY A 93 11.55 -54.89 -12.93
C GLY A 93 13.07 -54.66 -12.98
N GLY A 94 13.69 -54.54 -11.79
CA GLY A 94 14.89 -55.29 -11.38
C GLY A 94 16.28 -54.99 -11.98
N GLY A 95 17.28 -54.87 -11.09
CA GLY A 95 18.62 -55.43 -11.34
C GLY A 95 19.79 -54.46 -11.32
N ALA A 96 20.60 -54.58 -10.28
CA ALA A 96 21.92 -54.02 -10.02
C ALA A 96 22.85 -53.76 -11.22
N SER A 97 23.65 -52.68 -11.15
CA SER A 97 25.12 -52.66 -11.33
C SER A 97 25.68 -51.22 -11.22
N GLN A 98 26.51 -50.94 -10.20
CA GLN A 98 27.58 -49.91 -10.24
C GLN A 98 28.65 -50.36 -11.26
N PRO A 99 29.48 -49.50 -11.91
CA PRO A 99 30.36 -48.47 -11.30
C PRO A 99 30.67 -47.30 -12.31
N PRO A 100 31.80 -46.55 -12.30
CA PRO A 100 32.77 -46.19 -11.26
C PRO A 100 32.91 -44.67 -11.02
N THR A 101 33.52 -44.35 -9.89
CA THR A 101 34.09 -43.06 -9.48
C THR A 101 35.20 -42.60 -10.44
N PRO A 102 35.22 -41.33 -10.90
CA PRO A 102 36.41 -40.75 -11.51
C PRO A 102 37.35 -40.16 -10.45
N THR A 103 38.53 -40.73 -10.38
CA THR A 103 39.75 -40.20 -9.76
C THR A 103 40.16 -38.91 -10.48
N ALA A 104 40.29 -37.79 -9.75
CA ALA A 104 40.91 -36.58 -10.27
C ALA A 104 42.30 -36.39 -9.65
N THR A 105 43.28 -36.57 -10.52
CA THR A 105 44.71 -36.34 -10.43
C THR A 105 45.08 -35.00 -9.82
N THR A 106 45.98 -35.07 -8.83
CA THR A 106 46.72 -33.93 -8.26
C THR A 106 47.76 -33.46 -9.27
N THR A 107 47.59 -32.27 -9.84
CA THR A 107 48.63 -31.59 -10.59
C THR A 107 49.43 -30.73 -9.62
N ALA A 108 50.63 -31.19 -9.26
CA ALA A 108 51.61 -30.40 -8.55
C ALA A 108 52.22 -29.37 -9.50
N THR A 109 51.86 -28.10 -9.32
CA THR A 109 52.59 -26.98 -9.90
C THR A 109 53.63 -26.53 -8.87
N THR A 110 54.89 -26.73 -9.21
CA THR A 110 56.05 -26.23 -8.48
C THR A 110 56.06 -24.70 -8.59
N THR A 111 55.50 -24.02 -7.60
CA THR A 111 55.66 -22.57 -7.44
C THR A 111 56.82 -22.32 -6.47
N THR A 112 57.83 -21.66 -7.00
CA THR A 112 59.00 -21.10 -6.34
C THR A 112 58.67 -20.49 -4.99
N ALA A 113 59.43 -20.87 -3.96
CA ALA A 113 59.35 -20.34 -2.61
C ALA A 113 59.48 -18.79 -2.61
N MET A 114 58.36 -18.10 -2.37
CA MET A 114 58.35 -16.78 -1.75
C MET A 114 58.26 -17.03 -0.25
N GLY A 115 59.28 -16.60 0.48
CA GLY A 115 59.44 -16.86 1.92
C GLY A 115 58.29 -16.30 2.75
N ASP A 116 58.08 -16.95 3.90
CA ASP A 116 57.17 -16.56 4.97
C ASP A 116 57.26 -15.05 5.27
N GLN A 117 56.32 -14.27 4.73
CA GLN A 117 56.13 -12.84 5.02
C GLN A 117 54.91 -12.61 5.95
N CYS A 118 54.65 -13.51 6.91
CA CYS A 118 53.96 -13.06 8.13
C CYS A 118 55.03 -12.39 9.00
N GLY A 119 55.45 -11.18 8.63
CA GLY A 119 56.11 -10.29 9.58
C GLY A 119 55.23 -10.22 10.83
N ALA A 120 55.85 -10.31 12.01
CA ALA A 120 55.16 -10.35 13.30
C ALA A 120 53.95 -9.42 13.33
N SER A 121 52.85 -9.86 13.97
CA SER A 121 51.74 -9.01 14.43
C SER A 121 52.23 -7.58 14.52
N MET A 122 51.64 -6.66 13.75
CA MET A 122 52.00 -5.25 13.82
C MET A 122 51.48 -4.68 15.15
N LEU A 123 52.08 -5.15 16.24
CA LEU A 123 51.91 -4.75 17.62
C LEU A 123 52.27 -3.27 17.67
N GLY A 124 51.24 -2.43 17.59
CA GLY A 124 51.36 -0.97 17.58
C GLY A 124 50.74 -0.26 16.38
N THR A 125 50.24 -0.95 15.35
CA THR A 125 49.48 -0.30 14.26
C THR A 125 47.99 -0.23 14.59
N ARG A 126 47.38 0.92 14.36
CA ARG A 126 45.94 1.10 14.49
C ARG A 126 45.25 0.66 13.19
N PHE A 127 44.16 -0.07 13.35
CA PHE A 127 43.25 -0.37 12.26
C PHE A 127 41.94 0.36 12.50
N ASP A 128 41.47 1.10 11.50
CA ASP A 128 40.22 1.84 11.57
C ASP A 128 39.05 0.89 11.23
N PRO A 129 37.98 0.82 12.06
CA PRO A 129 36.78 0.06 11.73
C PRO A 129 36.17 0.41 10.37
N VAL A 130 36.36 1.64 9.87
CA VAL A 130 35.91 2.05 8.53
C VAL A 130 36.64 1.27 7.42
N ASN A 131 37.86 0.80 7.71
CA ASN A 131 38.65 -0.04 6.82
C ASN A 131 38.45 -1.53 7.08
N LEU A 132 37.52 -1.94 7.96
CA LEU A 132 37.24 -3.35 8.23
C LEU A 132 36.64 -4.00 6.97
N ILE A 133 37.39 -4.92 6.38
CA ILE A 133 36.94 -5.72 5.24
C ILE A 133 36.03 -6.83 5.73
N GLN A 134 36.50 -7.60 6.73
CA GLN A 134 35.86 -8.84 7.12
C GLN A 134 36.26 -9.28 8.53
N ARG A 135 35.30 -9.86 9.25
CA ARG A 135 35.53 -10.64 10.48
C ARG A 135 35.68 -12.11 10.10
N VAL A 136 36.75 -12.76 10.55
CA VAL A 136 36.98 -14.19 10.35
C VAL A 136 36.58 -14.92 11.64
N PRO A 137 35.44 -15.63 11.65
CA PRO A 137 35.01 -16.36 12.83
C PRO A 137 35.92 -17.58 13.08
N ASN A 138 36.10 -17.94 14.34
CA ASN A 138 36.85 -19.12 14.79
C ASN A 138 38.34 -19.12 14.39
N ALA A 139 38.99 -17.96 14.35
CA ALA A 139 40.44 -17.91 14.24
C ALA A 139 41.03 -18.41 15.57
N THR A 140 41.66 -19.58 15.56
CA THR A 140 42.20 -20.18 16.80
C THR A 140 43.59 -19.65 17.12
N GLN A 141 44.28 -19.13 16.10
CA GLN A 141 45.63 -18.60 16.19
C GLN A 141 45.79 -17.40 15.27
N GLU A 142 46.76 -16.54 15.58
CA GLU A 142 47.09 -15.37 14.74
C GLU A 142 47.48 -15.75 13.30
N THR A 143 48.02 -16.96 13.11
CA THR A 143 48.35 -17.50 11.79
C THR A 143 47.11 -17.74 10.91
N ASP A 144 45.94 -17.97 11.52
CA ASP A 144 44.67 -18.07 10.80
C ASP A 144 44.27 -16.70 10.23
N CYS A 145 44.52 -15.61 10.97
CA CYS A 145 44.32 -14.25 10.47
C CYS A 145 45.27 -13.89 9.33
N CYS A 146 46.55 -14.22 9.45
CA CYS A 146 47.52 -13.97 8.37
C CYS A 146 47.09 -14.69 7.08
N ARG A 147 46.69 -15.97 7.19
CA ARG A 147 46.22 -16.76 6.04
C ARG A 147 44.94 -16.20 5.44
N ALA A 148 44.00 -15.79 6.28
CA ALA A 148 42.78 -15.14 5.82
C ALA A 148 43.09 -13.83 5.10
N CYS A 149 43.93 -12.96 5.69
CA CYS A 149 44.35 -11.70 5.06
C CYS A 149 45.00 -11.93 3.68
N GLN A 150 45.88 -12.92 3.55
CA GLN A 150 46.51 -13.26 2.26
C GLN A 150 45.50 -13.73 1.19
N SER A 151 44.36 -14.28 1.59
CA SER A 151 43.30 -14.67 0.66
C SER A 151 42.44 -13.49 0.16
N PHE A 152 42.52 -12.33 0.82
CA PHE A 152 41.81 -11.11 0.42
C PHE A 152 42.76 -10.12 -0.25
N GLN A 153 42.56 -9.86 -1.55
CA GLN A 153 43.40 -8.92 -2.33
C GLN A 153 43.46 -7.50 -1.75
N LEU A 154 42.41 -7.09 -1.02
CA LEU A 154 42.32 -5.78 -0.40
C LEU A 154 42.95 -5.73 0.99
N CYS A 155 43.27 -6.87 1.60
CA CYS A 155 43.78 -6.87 2.97
C CYS A 155 45.21 -6.31 3.03
N ARG A 156 45.38 -5.28 3.85
CA ARG A 156 46.67 -4.62 4.13
C ARG A 156 47.12 -4.83 5.58
N GLY A 157 46.24 -5.33 6.46
CA GLY A 157 46.59 -5.70 7.82
C GLY A 157 45.46 -6.45 8.51
N TRP A 158 45.75 -7.02 9.67
CA TRP A 158 44.80 -7.79 10.48
C TRP A 158 45.03 -7.55 11.97
N SER A 159 43.97 -7.73 12.76
CA SER A 159 44.00 -7.76 14.22
C SER A 159 43.48 -9.11 14.72
N PHE A 160 44.16 -9.69 15.70
CA PHE A 160 43.75 -10.94 16.34
C PHE A 160 43.56 -10.73 17.83
N ASN A 161 42.35 -11.02 18.33
CA ASN A 161 42.06 -11.01 19.75
C ASN A 161 42.14 -12.45 20.29
N SER A 162 43.19 -12.73 21.08
CA SER A 162 43.41 -14.05 21.67
C SER A 162 42.31 -14.47 22.65
N ASP A 163 41.63 -13.52 23.29
CA ASP A 163 40.62 -13.80 24.31
C ASP A 163 39.28 -14.19 23.68
N THR A 164 38.92 -13.55 22.56
CA THR A 164 37.65 -13.81 21.86
C THR A 164 37.80 -14.76 20.67
N SER A 165 39.03 -15.09 20.27
CA SER A 165 39.31 -15.81 19.02
C SER A 165 38.70 -15.11 17.79
N GLU A 166 38.55 -13.78 17.87
CA GLU A 166 38.08 -12.95 16.77
C GLU A 166 39.24 -12.38 15.98
N CYS A 167 39.05 -12.38 14.67
CA CYS A 167 40.01 -11.91 13.71
C CYS A 167 39.38 -10.88 12.79
N GLU A 168 39.99 -9.71 12.68
CA GLU A 168 39.51 -8.59 11.87
C GLU A 168 40.52 -8.28 10.78
N LEU A 169 40.07 -8.20 9.53
CA LEU A 169 40.89 -7.91 8.35
C LEU A 169 40.63 -6.48 7.88
N PHE A 170 41.68 -5.74 7.52
CA PHE A 170 41.57 -4.31 7.19
C PHE A 170 42.19 -3.97 5.83
N SER A 171 41.60 -3.00 5.13
CA SER A 171 42.02 -2.58 3.80
C SER A 171 43.12 -1.53 3.78
N GLN A 172 43.42 -0.92 4.92
CA GLN A 172 44.53 0.01 5.11
C GLN A 172 45.10 -0.13 6.53
N ALA A 173 46.42 -0.15 6.65
CA ALA A 173 47.10 0.02 7.92
C ALA A 173 47.27 1.53 8.16
N VAL A 174 46.84 2.03 9.31
CA VAL A 174 47.07 3.43 9.68
C VAL A 174 48.32 3.46 10.56
N ASP A 175 49.42 3.98 10.02
CA ASP A 175 50.63 4.21 10.80
C ASP A 175 50.40 5.38 11.77
N GLY A 176 50.37 5.11 13.07
CA GLY A 176 50.29 6.16 14.09
C GLY A 176 50.09 5.65 15.52
N PRO A 177 50.59 6.40 16.53
CA PRO A 177 50.36 6.09 17.94
C PRO A 177 48.86 6.22 18.31
N ILE A 178 48.44 5.43 19.30
CA ILE A 178 47.09 5.44 19.88
C ILE A 178 46.76 6.87 20.35
N PRO A 179 45.70 7.53 19.83
CA PRO A 179 45.28 8.83 20.34
C PRO A 179 44.68 8.63 21.73
N ASP A 180 45.29 9.25 22.73
CA ASP A 180 44.84 9.30 24.11
C ASP A 180 43.75 10.38 24.29
N GLY A 181 42.66 10.34 23.51
CA GLY A 181 41.50 11.21 23.69
C GLY A 181 41.75 12.73 23.61
N THR A 182 42.97 13.19 23.33
CA THR A 182 43.36 14.61 23.37
C THR A 182 43.82 15.18 22.02
N SER A 183 43.83 14.37 20.96
CA SER A 183 44.33 14.76 19.63
C SER A 183 43.26 14.61 18.54
N ALA A 184 43.07 15.67 17.74
CA ALA A 184 42.19 15.65 16.57
C ALA A 184 42.91 15.05 15.35
N PHE A 185 42.26 14.12 14.66
CA PHE A 185 42.77 13.47 13.44
C PHE A 185 42.29 14.24 12.21
N ASP A 186 43.23 14.73 11.39
CA ASP A 186 42.92 15.38 10.12
C ASP A 186 42.81 14.33 9.00
N TRP A 187 41.57 14.02 8.63
CA TRP A 187 41.22 13.05 7.60
C TRP A 187 41.74 13.41 6.19
N SER A 188 42.11 14.67 5.95
CA SER A 188 42.62 15.10 4.64
C SER A 188 44.13 14.91 4.48
N SER A 189 44.87 14.83 5.58
CA SER A 189 46.34 14.77 5.56
C SER A 189 46.92 13.51 6.21
N GLY A 190 46.12 12.72 6.94
CA GLY A 190 46.58 11.55 7.68
C GLY A 190 47.52 11.89 8.84
N ALA A 191 47.68 13.19 9.16
CA ALA A 191 48.58 13.66 10.20
C ALA A 191 47.86 13.71 11.55
N VAL A 192 48.47 13.08 12.57
CA VAL A 192 48.13 13.33 13.97
C VAL A 192 48.82 14.63 14.38
N THR A 193 48.10 15.74 14.29
CA THR A 193 48.61 17.02 14.77
C THR A 193 48.42 17.06 16.29
N PRO A 194 49.47 17.18 17.12
CA PRO A 194 49.29 17.43 18.54
C PRO A 194 48.76 18.85 18.70
N THR A 195 47.45 18.99 18.63
CA THR A 195 46.78 20.17 19.17
C THR A 195 47.02 20.09 20.67
N THR A 196 47.89 20.95 21.20
CA THR A 196 47.86 21.27 22.63
C THR A 196 46.41 21.57 22.93
N PRO A 197 45.68 20.72 23.67
CA PRO A 197 44.24 20.90 23.80
C PRO A 197 44.06 22.25 24.44
N THR A 198 43.48 23.20 23.70
CA THR A 198 42.86 24.37 24.33
C THR A 198 41.99 23.77 25.41
N SER A 199 42.32 24.07 26.68
CA SER A 199 41.76 23.37 27.83
C SER A 199 40.25 23.49 27.78
N TYR A 200 39.57 22.49 27.22
CA TYR A 200 38.12 22.50 27.16
C TYR A 200 37.64 22.45 28.59
N HIS A 201 36.87 23.46 28.98
CA HIS A 201 36.21 23.49 30.26
C HIS A 201 34.73 23.76 29.98
N CYS A 202 33.87 22.85 30.44
CA CYS A 202 32.44 22.90 30.17
C CYS A 202 31.72 24.18 30.67
N SER A 203 32.38 25.03 31.47
CA SER A 203 31.85 26.35 31.85
C SER A 203 31.83 27.35 30.70
N ASP A 204 32.69 27.13 29.71
CA ASP A 204 32.89 28.05 28.58
C ASP A 204 32.07 27.62 27.36
N ASP A 205 31.50 26.40 27.40
CA ASP A 205 30.65 25.83 26.37
C ASP A 205 29.18 26.14 26.65
N THR A 206 28.61 27.09 25.92
CA THR A 206 27.19 27.46 26.04
C THR A 206 26.24 26.31 25.67
N ASN A 207 26.73 25.30 24.97
CA ASN A 207 25.97 24.10 24.62
C ASN A 207 26.05 23.02 25.70
N CYS A 208 26.77 23.24 26.81
CA CYS A 208 26.79 22.32 27.93
C CYS A 208 25.65 22.61 28.91
N ALA A 209 24.72 21.67 29.05
CA ALA A 209 23.61 21.75 30.00
C ALA A 209 24.06 21.50 31.43
N ASP A 210 24.85 20.45 31.62
CA ASP A 210 25.32 19.99 32.93
C ASP A 210 26.85 19.90 32.90
N CYS A 211 27.52 20.86 33.52
CA CYS A 211 28.98 20.93 33.59
C CYS A 211 29.48 20.36 34.93
N ARG A 212 30.33 19.33 34.88
CA ARG A 212 31.01 18.81 36.08
C ARG A 212 32.31 19.57 36.32
N SER A 213 32.18 20.73 36.95
CA SER A 213 33.27 21.71 37.16
C SER A 213 34.54 21.15 37.81
N SER A 214 34.46 20.07 38.60
CA SER A 214 35.63 19.42 39.20
C SER A 214 36.56 18.76 38.17
N VAL A 215 36.05 18.40 36.99
CA VAL A 215 36.77 17.65 35.95
C VAL A 215 36.80 18.41 34.62
N GLY A 216 36.07 19.53 34.52
CA GLY A 216 35.96 20.32 33.28
C GLY A 216 35.14 19.67 32.16
N THR A 217 34.49 18.53 32.41
CA THR A 217 33.75 17.77 31.40
C THR A 217 32.26 18.05 31.44
N CYS A 218 31.65 18.19 30.27
CA CYS A 218 30.20 18.22 30.13
C CYS A 218 29.61 16.82 30.33
N THR A 219 28.46 16.70 31.00
CA THR A 219 27.74 15.43 31.17
C THR A 219 26.42 15.38 30.40
N ARG A 220 25.95 16.52 29.89
CA ARG A 220 24.75 16.61 29.04
C ARG A 220 24.81 17.88 28.19
N CYS A 221 24.54 17.75 26.90
CA CYS A 221 24.52 18.89 25.97
C CYS A 221 23.09 19.44 25.76
N THR A 222 22.98 20.73 25.46
CA THR A 222 21.76 21.43 25.03
C THR A 222 21.71 21.56 23.51
N GLU A 223 20.61 22.13 22.99
CA GLU A 223 20.55 22.76 21.67
C GLU A 223 21.18 22.00 20.49
N PHE A 224 20.55 20.94 19.98
CA PHE A 224 21.05 20.24 18.77
C PHE A 224 22.48 19.62 18.82
N HIS A 225 23.22 19.74 19.94
CA HIS A 225 24.53 19.13 20.12
C HIS A 225 24.48 17.73 20.75
N TYR A 226 25.61 17.02 20.65
CA TYR A 226 25.85 15.65 21.09
C TYR A 226 27.08 15.59 21.99
N LEU A 227 27.02 14.78 23.03
CA LEU A 227 28.13 14.55 23.95
C LEU A 227 29.15 13.59 23.31
N LEU A 228 30.39 14.04 23.12
CA LEU A 228 31.52 13.24 22.68
C LEU A 228 32.71 13.46 23.62
N ALA A 229 33.12 12.42 24.34
CA ALA A 229 34.26 12.46 25.27
C ALA A 229 34.24 13.65 26.27
N GLY A 230 33.05 14.03 26.75
CA GLY A 230 32.89 15.15 27.68
C GLY A 230 32.76 16.54 27.05
N GLN A 231 32.69 16.63 25.71
CA GLN A 231 32.48 17.88 24.95
C GLN A 231 31.17 17.85 24.17
N CYS A 232 30.57 19.02 23.90
CA CYS A 232 29.39 19.13 23.07
C CYS A 232 29.76 19.45 21.62
N VAL A 233 29.47 18.52 20.71
CA VAL A 233 29.73 18.65 19.27
C VAL A 233 28.42 18.78 18.49
N PRO A 234 28.36 19.54 17.38
CA PRO A 234 27.14 19.73 16.61
C PRO A 234 26.71 18.47 15.83
N ASP A 235 27.66 17.59 15.49
CA ASP A 235 27.41 16.34 14.76
C ASP A 235 28.47 15.28 15.08
N CYS A 236 28.05 14.04 15.29
CA CYS A 236 28.92 12.90 15.57
C CYS A 236 29.56 12.30 14.32
N VAL A 237 28.95 12.49 13.14
CA VAL A 237 29.38 11.83 11.89
C VAL A 237 30.78 12.27 11.48
N ALA A 238 31.13 13.55 11.69
CA ALA A 238 32.46 14.09 11.42
C ALA A 238 33.59 13.40 12.20
N HIS A 239 33.23 12.65 13.25
CA HIS A 239 34.18 11.97 14.14
C HIS A 239 34.11 10.44 14.03
N GLY A 240 33.35 9.88 13.08
CA GLY A 240 33.18 8.43 12.96
C GLY A 240 32.29 7.82 14.04
N TYR A 241 31.37 8.61 14.62
CA TYR A 241 30.36 8.18 15.58
C TYR A 241 28.95 8.44 15.03
N ILE A 242 27.93 7.90 15.70
CA ILE A 242 26.52 8.08 15.34
C ILE A 242 25.83 8.98 16.37
N ASN A 243 24.96 9.84 15.85
CA ASN A 243 24.06 10.70 16.61
C ASN A 243 22.99 9.85 17.34
N PHE A 244 23.10 9.69 18.66
CA PHE A 244 22.17 8.87 19.46
C PHE A 244 21.50 9.68 20.59
N GLY A 245 20.28 9.30 20.95
CA GLY A 245 19.51 9.88 22.06
C GLY A 245 18.39 10.83 21.65
N GLU A 246 17.48 11.11 22.60
CA GLU A 246 16.36 12.03 22.39
C GLU A 246 16.75 13.48 22.72
N ARG A 247 16.16 14.43 21.98
CA ARG A 247 16.37 15.87 22.19
C ARG A 247 16.17 16.35 23.63
N LYS A 248 15.35 15.66 24.43
CA LYS A 248 15.04 16.01 25.83
C LYS A 248 15.86 15.25 26.88
N ARG A 249 16.47 14.11 26.53
CA ARG A 249 17.17 13.24 27.49
C ARG A 249 18.70 13.34 27.40
N GLY A 250 19.20 14.22 26.53
CA GLY A 250 20.60 14.29 26.17
C GLY A 250 20.86 13.45 24.92
N ARG A 251 21.79 13.91 24.09
CA ARG A 251 22.28 13.16 22.93
C ARG A 251 23.76 12.94 23.07
N GLU A 252 24.23 11.83 22.54
CA GLU A 252 25.60 11.37 22.66
C GLU A 252 26.09 10.78 21.34
N CYS A 253 27.40 10.85 21.15
CA CYS A 253 28.09 10.21 20.05
C CYS A 253 28.49 8.80 20.46
N VAL A 254 27.89 7.82 19.81
CA VAL A 254 28.09 6.39 20.12
C VAL A 254 28.65 5.66 18.90
N ILE A 255 29.38 4.58 19.14
CA ILE A 255 29.76 3.62 18.09
C ILE A 255 28.52 2.79 17.70
N PRO A 256 28.48 2.16 16.51
CA PRO A 256 27.37 1.27 16.15
C PRO A 256 27.19 0.17 17.18
N PHE A 257 25.94 -0.08 17.56
CA PHE A 257 25.62 -1.11 18.53
C PHE A 257 24.21 -1.66 18.29
N THR A 258 23.96 -2.83 18.88
CA THR A 258 22.62 -3.39 18.97
C THR A 258 22.15 -3.25 20.40
N CYS A 259 20.99 -2.62 20.57
CA CYS A 259 20.40 -2.31 21.86
C CYS A 259 19.59 -3.52 22.33
N THR A 260 20.27 -4.51 22.90
CA THR A 260 19.65 -5.74 23.43
C THR A 260 19.63 -5.70 24.95
N GLY A 261 18.52 -5.28 25.57
CA GLY A 261 18.39 -5.37 27.03
C GLY A 261 17.30 -4.49 27.64
N PRO A 262 16.83 -4.81 28.86
CA PRO A 262 15.74 -4.10 29.53
C PRO A 262 16.10 -2.65 29.90
N ASP A 263 17.39 -2.36 30.06
CA ASP A 263 17.90 -1.02 30.40
C ASP A 263 18.25 -0.19 29.15
N CYS A 264 18.13 -0.78 27.95
CA CYS A 264 18.46 -0.11 26.71
C CYS A 264 17.19 0.50 26.10
N GLU A 265 17.07 1.83 26.15
CA GLU A 265 15.95 2.55 25.55
C GLU A 265 16.28 2.99 24.12
N CYS A 266 15.57 2.44 23.14
CA CYS A 266 15.63 2.90 21.77
C CYS A 266 15.01 4.32 21.62
N PRO A 267 15.73 5.31 21.08
CA PRO A 267 15.24 6.68 20.91
C PRO A 267 13.93 6.72 20.10
N SER A 268 12.85 7.21 20.70
CA SER A 268 11.53 7.16 20.06
C SER A 268 11.43 8.00 18.80
N SER A 269 12.29 9.03 18.68
CA SER A 269 12.40 9.89 17.49
C SER A 269 12.92 9.17 16.26
N SER A 270 13.75 8.14 16.44
CA SER A 270 14.43 7.45 15.34
C SER A 270 13.76 6.11 15.01
N PHE A 271 13.25 5.40 16.03
CA PHE A 271 12.73 4.02 15.88
C PHE A 271 11.22 3.90 16.11
N GLY A 272 10.58 4.97 16.58
CA GLY A 272 9.22 4.96 17.09
C GLY A 272 9.18 4.57 18.58
N LYS A 273 8.11 4.96 19.27
CA LYS A 273 7.93 4.83 20.73
C LYS A 273 7.90 3.38 21.27
N TYR A 274 7.84 2.38 20.41
CA TYR A 274 7.52 0.99 20.78
C TYR A 274 8.54 -0.02 20.28
N CYS A 275 9.75 0.43 19.99
CA CYS A 275 10.87 -0.44 19.66
C CYS A 275 11.50 -0.99 20.95
N GLU A 276 11.55 -2.31 21.09
CA GLU A 276 12.17 -3.01 22.22
C GLU A 276 13.64 -3.32 21.95
N GLU A 277 13.98 -3.64 20.70
CA GLU A 277 15.36 -3.86 20.25
C GLU A 277 15.61 -3.05 18.99
N CYS A 278 16.65 -2.22 18.99
CA CYS A 278 17.05 -1.43 17.84
C CYS A 278 18.52 -1.67 17.48
N ARG A 279 18.81 -1.56 16.18
CA ARG A 279 20.15 -1.59 15.64
C ARG A 279 20.50 -0.21 15.10
N VAL A 280 21.64 0.31 15.55
CA VAL A 280 22.18 1.58 15.08
C VAL A 280 23.39 1.26 14.21
N GLU A 281 23.31 1.56 12.92
CA GLU A 281 24.42 1.40 11.97
C GLU A 281 25.03 2.75 11.58
N TYR A 282 26.21 2.70 10.95
CA TYR A 282 26.86 3.90 10.39
C TYR A 282 25.99 4.54 9.30
N GLY A 283 26.09 5.86 9.15
CA GLY A 283 25.35 6.61 8.11
C GLY A 283 23.87 6.86 8.42
N GLY A 284 23.43 6.65 9.67
CA GLY A 284 22.05 6.94 10.08
C GLY A 284 21.03 5.87 9.69
N ALA A 285 21.48 4.71 9.17
CA ALA A 285 20.64 3.55 8.90
C ALA A 285 20.28 2.84 10.21
N SER A 286 19.43 3.48 11.00
CA SER A 286 18.97 2.97 12.28
C SER A 286 17.59 2.35 12.11
N HIS A 287 17.45 1.05 12.36
CA HIS A 287 16.18 0.34 12.27
C HIS A 287 15.85 -0.42 13.55
N CYS A 288 14.56 -0.50 13.85
CA CYS A 288 14.07 -1.38 14.89
C CYS A 288 14.21 -2.84 14.43
N VAL A 289 14.68 -3.70 15.32
CA VAL A 289 14.87 -5.14 15.11
C VAL A 289 13.73 -5.92 15.76
N GLN A 290 13.24 -5.44 16.91
CA GLN A 290 12.10 -6.04 17.59
C GLN A 290 11.17 -4.98 18.14
N CYS A 291 9.91 -5.11 17.79
CA CYS A 291 8.85 -4.30 18.36
C CYS A 291 8.21 -5.00 19.55
N ARG A 292 7.60 -4.21 20.43
CA ARG A 292 6.71 -4.73 21.47
C ARG A 292 5.63 -5.63 20.88
N ASP A 293 5.21 -6.64 21.63
CA ASP A 293 4.24 -7.67 21.23
C ASP A 293 2.95 -7.12 20.59
N ASP A 294 2.53 -5.89 20.94
CA ASP A 294 1.34 -5.22 20.42
C ASP A 294 1.54 -4.47 19.07
N ARG A 295 2.69 -4.62 18.42
CA ARG A 295 3.10 -3.85 17.23
C ARG A 295 3.66 -4.72 16.11
N TYR A 296 3.54 -4.22 14.89
CA TYR A 296 4.16 -4.79 13.70
C TYR A 296 5.48 -4.08 13.42
N LEU A 297 6.54 -4.86 13.20
CA LEU A 297 7.79 -4.33 12.67
C LEU A 297 7.66 -4.15 11.16
N VAL A 298 7.71 -2.91 10.71
CA VAL A 298 7.54 -2.52 9.32
C VAL A 298 8.61 -1.50 8.97
N ASP A 299 9.54 -1.86 8.08
CA ASP A 299 10.61 -0.98 7.61
C ASP A 299 11.40 -0.34 8.76
N GLY A 300 11.84 -1.18 9.69
CA GLY A 300 12.57 -0.71 10.87
C GLY A 300 11.76 0.14 11.84
N LYS A 301 10.43 0.21 11.72
CA LYS A 301 9.56 1.00 12.59
C LYS A 301 8.43 0.16 13.15
N CYS A 302 8.08 0.43 14.41
CA CYS A 302 6.98 -0.25 15.08
C CYS A 302 5.65 0.45 14.86
N ARG A 303 4.71 -0.23 14.18
CA ARG A 303 3.38 0.28 13.87
C ARG A 303 2.30 -0.45 14.67
N LEU A 304 1.26 0.29 15.08
CA LEU A 304 0.10 -0.31 15.74
C LEU A 304 -0.79 -1.09 14.77
N GLU A 305 -0.92 -0.54 13.57
CA GLU A 305 -1.88 -0.94 12.56
C GLU A 305 -1.16 -1.08 11.22
N ILE A 306 -1.49 -2.15 10.50
CA ILE A 306 -1.04 -2.40 9.13
C ILE A 306 -2.25 -2.69 8.24
N VAL A 307 -2.11 -2.45 6.93
CA VAL A 307 -3.17 -2.66 5.93
C VAL A 307 -2.82 -3.82 5.01
N CYS A 308 -3.61 -4.87 5.07
CA CYS A 308 -3.42 -6.06 4.26
C CYS A 308 -4.32 -6.04 3.03
N ARG A 309 -3.79 -6.46 1.89
CA ARG A 309 -4.51 -6.66 0.63
C ARG A 309 -4.39 -8.14 0.25
N GLY A 310 -5.42 -8.90 0.59
CA GLY A 310 -5.48 -10.35 0.43
C GLY A 310 -4.50 -11.04 1.37
N TYR A 311 -3.38 -11.49 0.80
CA TYR A 311 -2.32 -12.23 1.51
C TYR A 311 -1.03 -11.43 1.67
N ARG A 312 -1.03 -10.16 1.27
CA ARG A 312 0.16 -9.34 1.18
C ARG A 312 -0.06 -8.05 1.93
N PHE A 313 0.99 -7.58 2.59
CA PHE A 313 0.99 -6.27 3.17
C PHE A 313 1.04 -5.22 2.05
N GLU A 314 0.17 -4.21 2.10
CA GLU A 314 0.00 -3.25 1.00
C GLU A 314 1.22 -2.36 0.79
N GLU A 315 1.94 -2.05 1.87
CA GLU A 315 3.18 -1.27 1.80
C GLU A 315 4.41 -2.14 1.48
N PHE A 316 4.38 -3.44 1.82
CA PHE A 316 5.51 -4.36 1.64
C PHE A 316 5.01 -5.70 1.09
N PRO A 317 4.99 -5.88 -0.24
CA PRO A 317 4.33 -7.02 -0.88
C PRO A 317 4.99 -8.38 -0.61
N ASP A 318 6.19 -8.39 -0.03
CA ASP A 318 6.95 -9.58 0.38
C ASP A 318 6.58 -10.06 1.79
N THR A 319 5.93 -9.20 2.60
CA THR A 319 5.45 -9.57 3.93
C THR A 319 4.06 -10.19 3.82
N TYR A 320 3.94 -11.43 4.28
CA TYR A 320 2.67 -12.14 4.32
C TYR A 320 1.79 -11.61 5.45
N CYS A 321 0.54 -11.30 5.13
CA CYS A 321 -0.48 -11.05 6.13
C CYS A 321 -1.84 -11.48 5.58
N ASN A 322 -2.76 -11.90 6.44
CA ASN A 322 -3.97 -12.60 5.99
C ASN A 322 -5.24 -11.97 6.54
N CYS A 323 -6.12 -11.52 5.65
CA CYS A 323 -7.45 -11.00 6.01
C CYS A 323 -8.49 -12.07 6.34
N PHE A 324 -8.08 -13.32 6.54
CA PHE A 324 -9.01 -14.39 6.87
C PHE A 324 -9.37 -14.39 8.34
N THR A 325 -10.66 -14.25 8.56
CA THR A 325 -11.31 -14.51 9.83
C THR A 325 -12.46 -15.49 9.57
N GLU A 326 -12.81 -16.30 10.56
CA GLU A 326 -13.94 -17.24 10.44
C GLU A 326 -15.25 -16.48 10.18
N GLU A 327 -15.41 -15.30 10.79
CA GLU A 327 -16.59 -14.45 10.66
C GLU A 327 -16.78 -13.91 9.24
N ASN A 328 -15.70 -13.61 8.53
CA ASN A 328 -15.76 -13.10 7.16
C ASN A 328 -15.86 -14.21 6.11
N GLN A 329 -15.85 -15.50 6.50
CA GLN A 329 -15.87 -16.64 5.56
C GLN A 329 -14.83 -16.51 4.42
N HIS A 330 -13.65 -15.97 4.74
CA HIS A 330 -12.61 -15.65 3.75
C HIS A 330 -13.02 -14.63 2.68
N ASN A 331 -14.08 -13.83 2.86
CA ASN A 331 -14.54 -12.86 1.87
C ASN A 331 -13.93 -11.46 2.03
N CYS A 332 -13.04 -11.27 3.00
CA CYS A 332 -12.32 -10.03 3.14
C CYS A 332 -11.15 -9.94 2.16
N PHE A 333 -11.16 -8.92 1.30
CA PHE A 333 -10.11 -8.63 0.34
C PHE A 333 -9.05 -7.66 0.89
N ARG A 334 -9.46 -6.71 1.71
CA ARG A 334 -8.57 -5.74 2.34
C ARG A 334 -8.99 -5.55 3.78
N CYS A 335 -8.05 -5.56 4.71
CA CYS A 335 -8.32 -5.46 6.13
C CYS A 335 -7.24 -4.66 6.87
N TYR A 336 -7.60 -4.10 8.01
CA TYR A 336 -6.65 -3.61 9.00
C TYR A 336 -6.30 -4.72 9.98
N HIS A 337 -5.03 -4.81 10.34
CA HIS A 337 -4.57 -5.63 11.44
C HIS A 337 -4.06 -4.73 12.56
N ARG A 338 -4.52 -4.96 13.79
CA ARG A 338 -4.01 -4.32 15.00
C ARG A 338 -3.47 -5.33 16.00
N GLY A 339 -2.43 -4.95 16.73
CA GLY A 339 -1.91 -5.73 17.86
C GLY A 339 -0.63 -6.52 17.60
N GLY A 340 0.05 -6.36 16.47
CA GLY A 340 1.36 -6.97 16.21
C GLY A 340 1.35 -8.46 15.85
N PHE A 341 2.53 -8.99 15.48
CA PHE A 341 2.70 -10.40 15.10
C PHE A 341 2.63 -11.36 16.30
N GLY A 342 2.91 -10.88 17.51
CA GLY A 342 2.92 -11.66 18.74
C GLY A 342 1.56 -11.72 19.46
N ALA A 343 0.58 -10.89 19.09
CA ALA A 343 -0.74 -10.98 19.67
C ALA A 343 -1.36 -12.34 19.37
N ALA A 344 -1.73 -13.07 20.42
CA ALA A 344 -2.45 -14.34 20.31
C ALA A 344 -3.74 -14.23 19.47
N GLN A 345 -4.34 -13.02 19.42
CA GLN A 345 -5.53 -12.69 18.65
C GLN A 345 -5.42 -11.25 18.13
N PRO A 346 -4.86 -11.01 16.93
CA PRO A 346 -4.85 -9.67 16.34
C PRO A 346 -6.28 -9.21 16.05
N ASP A 347 -6.56 -7.91 16.27
CA ASP A 347 -7.83 -7.30 15.88
C ASP A 347 -7.80 -7.06 14.36
N ILE A 348 -8.44 -7.97 13.61
CA ILE A 348 -8.54 -7.94 12.15
C ILE A 348 -9.90 -7.35 11.77
N ARG A 349 -9.88 -6.21 11.09
CA ARG A 349 -11.10 -5.52 10.64
C ARG A 349 -11.15 -5.45 9.14
N CYS A 350 -12.20 -6.00 8.53
CA CYS A 350 -12.34 -5.88 7.10
C CYS A 350 -12.61 -4.43 6.70
N VAL A 351 -12.15 -4.03 5.52
CA VAL A 351 -12.45 -2.72 4.90
C VAL A 351 -12.89 -2.82 3.45
N ARG A 352 -12.69 -3.98 2.83
CA ARG A 352 -13.10 -4.22 1.46
C ARG A 352 -13.38 -5.70 1.25
N CYS A 353 -14.53 -6.02 0.69
CA CYS A 353 -14.94 -7.38 0.39
C CYS A 353 -14.55 -7.81 -1.03
N ARG A 354 -14.43 -9.13 -1.24
CA ARG A 354 -14.34 -9.82 -2.54
C ARG A 354 -15.60 -10.63 -2.83
N ASN A 355 -15.62 -11.34 -3.96
CA ASN A 355 -16.69 -12.26 -4.35
C ASN A 355 -18.06 -11.60 -4.45
N ALA A 356 -18.10 -10.34 -4.92
CA ALA A 356 -19.34 -9.58 -5.09
C ALA A 356 -20.15 -9.33 -3.79
N LEU A 357 -19.53 -9.51 -2.63
CA LEU A 357 -20.14 -9.22 -1.32
C LEU A 357 -19.98 -7.75 -0.92
N TYR A 358 -20.87 -7.29 -0.05
CA TYR A 358 -20.97 -5.92 0.42
C TYR A 358 -20.31 -5.77 1.78
N PHE A 359 -19.46 -4.75 1.89
CA PHE A 359 -18.87 -4.35 3.16
C PHE A 359 -19.91 -3.63 4.02
N ASN A 360 -20.14 -4.14 5.24
CA ASN A 360 -20.94 -3.47 6.27
C ASN A 360 -20.00 -2.71 7.22
N ARG A 361 -20.11 -1.38 7.24
CA ARG A 361 -19.23 -0.52 8.01
C ARG A 361 -19.43 -0.63 9.52
N ASP A 362 -20.65 -0.95 9.95
CA ASP A 362 -20.99 -1.04 11.37
C ASP A 362 -20.45 -2.32 12.00
N THR A 363 -20.52 -3.42 11.26
CA THR A 363 -20.04 -4.74 11.72
C THR A 363 -18.61 -5.06 11.29
N SER A 364 -18.07 -4.33 10.31
CA SER A 364 -16.79 -4.66 9.65
C SER A 364 -16.77 -6.05 9.00
N LEU A 365 -17.94 -6.57 8.60
CA LEU A 365 -18.12 -7.88 7.98
C LEU A 365 -18.51 -7.77 6.49
N CYS A 366 -18.21 -8.83 5.75
CA CYS A 366 -18.66 -9.02 4.37
C CYS A 366 -19.92 -9.87 4.32
N GLY A 367 -20.99 -9.35 3.71
CA GLY A 367 -22.28 -10.02 3.60
C GLY A 367 -22.94 -9.87 2.24
N GLY A 368 -24.08 -10.52 2.06
CA GLY A 368 -24.96 -10.35 0.91
C GLY A 368 -25.65 -8.98 0.90
N PRO A 369 -26.36 -8.63 -0.19
CA PRO A 369 -27.14 -7.39 -0.25
C PRO A 369 -28.21 -7.30 0.86
N GLU A 370 -28.73 -8.42 1.35
CA GLU A 370 -29.67 -8.54 2.46
C GLU A 370 -29.06 -8.23 3.85
N ASP A 371 -27.72 -8.25 3.96
CA ASP A 371 -26.99 -7.98 5.20
C ASP A 371 -26.69 -6.48 5.40
N CYS A 372 -27.15 -5.61 4.48
CA CYS A 372 -27.00 -4.18 4.63
C CYS A 372 -27.88 -3.66 5.79
N PRO A 373 -27.33 -2.86 6.73
CA PRO A 373 -28.08 -2.36 7.86
C PRO A 373 -29.20 -1.41 7.42
N SER A 374 -30.27 -1.31 8.22
CA SER A 374 -31.40 -0.43 7.95
C SER A 374 -30.95 1.00 7.65
N GLY A 375 -31.48 1.59 6.58
CA GLY A 375 -31.08 2.93 6.12
C GLY A 375 -29.85 2.94 5.20
N THR A 376 -29.33 1.78 4.83
CA THR A 376 -28.29 1.64 3.80
C THR A 376 -28.74 0.68 2.71
N VAL A 377 -28.15 0.81 1.52
CA VAL A 377 -28.46 0.02 0.33
C VAL A 377 -27.18 -0.55 -0.27
N PRO A 378 -27.26 -1.70 -0.96
CA PRO A 378 -26.12 -2.26 -1.68
C PRO A 378 -25.67 -1.32 -2.80
N THR A 379 -24.44 -0.82 -2.71
CA THR A 379 -23.85 0.07 -3.73
C THR A 379 -22.67 -0.57 -4.46
N ASN A 380 -22.39 -0.05 -5.66
CA ASN A 380 -21.35 -0.47 -6.60
C ASN A 380 -21.58 -1.81 -7.30
N SER A 381 -20.98 -1.91 -8.50
CA SER A 381 -20.92 -3.12 -9.32
C SER A 381 -19.50 -3.71 -9.36
N GLY A 382 -19.37 -4.97 -9.79
CA GLY A 382 -18.07 -5.67 -9.94
C GLY A 382 -17.75 -6.67 -8.82
N GLY A 383 -16.56 -7.29 -8.87
CA GLY A 383 -16.18 -8.37 -7.93
C GLY A 383 -15.63 -7.91 -6.57
N TYR A 384 -15.27 -6.64 -6.42
CA TYR A 384 -14.56 -6.12 -5.24
C TYR A 384 -15.02 -4.70 -4.87
N GLY A 385 -15.07 -4.40 -3.57
CA GLY A 385 -15.34 -3.05 -3.07
C GLY A 385 -16.79 -2.59 -3.20
N ARG A 386 -17.74 -3.54 -3.14
CA ARG A 386 -19.12 -3.20 -2.85
C ARG A 386 -19.28 -2.89 -1.38
N GLU A 387 -20.20 -2.01 -1.06
CA GLU A 387 -20.40 -1.51 0.30
C GLU A 387 -21.86 -1.11 0.51
N CYS A 388 -22.33 -1.23 1.75
CA CYS A 388 -23.61 -0.71 2.17
C CYS A 388 -23.47 0.79 2.46
N LEU A 389 -24.09 1.64 1.64
CA LEU A 389 -24.06 3.10 1.81
C LEU A 389 -25.49 3.65 1.91
N PRO A 390 -25.71 4.83 2.51
CA PRO A 390 -27.02 5.47 2.50
C PRO A 390 -27.53 5.70 1.07
N PRO A 391 -28.84 5.60 0.80
CA PRO A 391 -29.40 5.90 -0.51
C PRO A 391 -28.97 7.27 -1.05
N SER A 392 -28.42 7.30 -2.26
CA SER A 392 -27.87 8.54 -2.84
C SER A 392 -27.64 8.43 -4.35
N LEU A 393 -27.41 9.59 -4.97
CA LEU A 393 -26.99 9.67 -6.36
C LEU A 393 -25.50 9.30 -6.48
N CYS A 394 -25.18 8.53 -7.50
CA CYS A 394 -23.83 8.30 -7.99
C CYS A 394 -23.64 9.11 -9.27
N ALA A 395 -22.99 10.26 -9.15
CA ALA A 395 -22.70 11.15 -10.26
C ALA A 395 -21.19 11.23 -10.46
N GLN A 396 -20.74 11.12 -11.72
CA GLN A 396 -19.31 11.22 -12.07
C GLN A 396 -18.43 10.28 -11.23
N TYR A 397 -18.88 9.03 -11.05
CA TYR A 397 -18.22 8.02 -10.20
C TYR A 397 -18.05 8.42 -8.74
N THR A 398 -18.83 9.38 -8.23
CA THR A 398 -18.80 9.83 -6.83
C THR A 398 -20.19 9.74 -6.20
N HIS A 399 -20.24 9.11 -5.02
CA HIS A 399 -21.46 8.92 -4.25
C HIS A 399 -21.74 10.16 -3.43
N GLU A 400 -22.81 10.90 -3.74
CA GLU A 400 -23.05 12.24 -3.17
C GLU A 400 -23.09 12.25 -1.63
N ALA A 401 -23.73 11.26 -1.00
CA ALA A 401 -23.84 11.23 0.47
C ALA A 401 -22.54 10.84 1.20
N SER A 402 -21.60 10.15 0.54
CA SER A 402 -20.40 9.61 1.21
C SER A 402 -19.08 10.19 0.69
N GLY A 403 -19.10 10.84 -0.47
CA GLY A 403 -17.92 11.32 -1.19
C GLY A 403 -17.03 10.20 -1.74
N ARG A 404 -17.45 8.93 -1.64
CA ARG A 404 -16.65 7.78 -2.07
C ARG A 404 -16.87 7.50 -3.54
N ARG A 405 -15.90 6.81 -4.15
CA ARG A 405 -16.06 6.33 -5.52
C ARG A 405 -17.24 5.36 -5.60
N CYS A 406 -18.07 5.54 -6.61
CA CYS A 406 -19.17 4.65 -6.91
C CYS A 406 -19.21 4.21 -8.37
N ARG A 407 -19.90 3.11 -8.66
CA ARG A 407 -20.05 2.58 -10.01
C ARG A 407 -21.47 2.12 -10.26
N CYS A 408 -22.09 2.65 -11.32
CA CYS A 408 -23.44 2.25 -11.72
C CYS A 408 -23.51 0.78 -12.17
N PRO A 409 -24.70 0.15 -12.08
CA PRO A 409 -24.91 -1.25 -12.47
C PRO A 409 -24.50 -1.52 -13.93
N ASP A 410 -24.88 -0.60 -14.82
CA ASP A 410 -24.38 -0.54 -16.20
C ASP A 410 -23.32 0.57 -16.29
N PRO A 411 -22.04 0.25 -16.01
CA PRO A 411 -20.97 1.24 -16.05
C PRO A 411 -20.62 1.66 -17.47
N ILE A 412 -21.18 1.03 -18.52
CA ILE A 412 -20.91 1.34 -19.93
C ILE A 412 -21.89 2.40 -20.42
N ASN A 413 -23.18 2.26 -20.11
CA ASN A 413 -24.24 3.08 -20.68
C ASN A 413 -24.89 4.05 -19.68
N CYS A 414 -24.79 3.77 -18.38
CA CYS A 414 -25.31 4.66 -17.35
C CYS A 414 -24.23 5.62 -16.84
N HIS A 415 -24.45 6.92 -17.03
CA HIS A 415 -23.54 7.96 -16.53
C HIS A 415 -23.82 8.31 -15.06
N THR A 416 -25.10 8.50 -14.73
CA THR A 416 -25.55 8.83 -13.36
C THR A 416 -26.63 7.85 -12.96
N CYS A 417 -26.51 7.24 -11.79
CA CYS A 417 -27.52 6.34 -11.24
C CYS A 417 -27.88 6.75 -9.82
N TYR A 418 -29.06 6.33 -9.36
CA TYR A 418 -29.49 6.44 -7.99
C TYR A 418 -29.49 5.05 -7.35
N PHE A 419 -28.91 4.93 -6.16
CA PHE A 419 -29.00 3.73 -5.33
C PHE A 419 -30.11 3.94 -4.31
N GLY A 420 -31.23 3.23 -4.47
CA GLY A 420 -32.39 3.30 -3.58
C GLY A 420 -32.71 1.95 -2.93
N GLU A 421 -33.68 1.96 -2.01
CA GLU A 421 -34.15 0.73 -1.33
C GLU A 421 -34.80 -0.26 -2.29
N SER A 422 -35.41 0.24 -3.36
CA SER A 422 -35.97 -0.56 -4.46
C SER A 422 -34.93 -1.06 -5.46
N GLY A 423 -33.64 -0.84 -5.19
CA GLY A 423 -32.54 -1.15 -6.09
C GLY A 423 -31.95 0.10 -6.74
N SER A 424 -31.10 -0.14 -7.73
CA SER A 424 -30.38 0.88 -8.47
C SER A 424 -31.11 1.24 -9.78
N GLU A 425 -31.35 2.51 -10.02
CA GLU A 425 -31.96 3.01 -11.27
C GLU A 425 -31.00 3.99 -11.96
N CYS A 426 -30.91 3.93 -13.28
CA CYS A 426 -30.20 4.95 -14.03
C CYS A 426 -31.01 6.25 -14.05
N ARG A 427 -30.33 7.38 -13.89
CA ARG A 427 -30.90 8.74 -13.95
C ARG A 427 -30.40 9.53 -15.15
N LEU A 428 -29.26 9.15 -15.72
CA LEU A 428 -28.69 9.79 -16.91
C LEU A 428 -27.93 8.75 -17.74
N CYS A 429 -28.35 8.55 -18.98
CA CYS A 429 -27.66 7.69 -19.94
C CYS A 429 -26.54 8.45 -20.67
N ARG A 430 -25.59 7.69 -21.21
CA ARG A 430 -24.53 8.15 -22.11
C ARG A 430 -24.48 7.30 -23.38
N ASN A 431 -23.50 7.56 -24.25
CA ASN A 431 -23.34 6.87 -25.54
C ASN A 431 -24.57 6.98 -26.44
N SER A 432 -25.22 8.14 -26.46
CA SER A 432 -26.37 8.37 -27.33
C SER A 432 -27.62 7.51 -27.03
N LEU A 433 -27.66 6.83 -25.88
CA LEU A 433 -28.80 6.01 -25.43
C LEU A 433 -29.87 6.82 -24.71
N TYR A 434 -31.09 6.29 -24.71
CA TYR A 434 -32.28 6.91 -24.11
C TYR A 434 -32.58 6.32 -22.74
N LEU A 435 -32.89 7.18 -21.78
CA LEU A 435 -33.41 6.75 -20.48
C LEU A 435 -34.88 6.34 -20.59
N TYR A 436 -35.21 5.10 -20.26
CA TYR A 436 -36.57 4.57 -20.15
C TYR A 436 -36.72 3.71 -18.91
N GLN A 437 -37.64 4.08 -18.01
CA GLN A 437 -37.96 3.33 -16.78
C GLN A 437 -36.74 2.97 -15.90
N GLY A 438 -35.73 3.85 -15.85
CA GLY A 438 -34.52 3.62 -15.07
C GLY A 438 -33.42 2.81 -15.79
N GLU A 439 -33.63 2.46 -17.06
CA GLU A 439 -32.66 1.74 -17.90
C GLU A 439 -32.25 2.56 -19.12
N CYS A 440 -31.08 2.28 -19.68
CA CYS A 440 -30.59 2.91 -20.90
C CYS A 440 -30.85 2.00 -22.10
N VAL A 441 -31.66 2.47 -23.04
CA VAL A 441 -32.09 1.72 -24.23
C VAL A 441 -31.65 2.41 -25.51
N SER A 442 -31.42 1.62 -26.58
CA SER A 442 -31.00 2.14 -27.89
C SER A 442 -32.11 2.81 -28.67
N SER A 443 -33.36 2.42 -28.43
CA SER A 443 -34.55 2.98 -29.06
C SER A 443 -35.69 3.04 -28.04
N CYS A 444 -36.49 4.10 -28.11
CA CYS A 444 -37.69 4.23 -27.30
C CYS A 444 -38.77 3.25 -27.76
N PRO A 445 -39.57 2.69 -26.84
CA PRO A 445 -40.74 1.90 -27.19
C PRO A 445 -41.73 2.70 -28.05
N SER A 446 -42.51 1.99 -28.87
CA SER A 446 -43.49 2.58 -29.80
C SER A 446 -44.61 3.39 -29.13
N THR A 447 -44.68 3.40 -27.80
CA THR A 447 -45.63 4.18 -26.99
C THR A 447 -45.06 5.50 -26.49
N THR A 448 -43.79 5.77 -26.78
CA THR A 448 -43.07 6.96 -26.33
C THR A 448 -42.39 7.67 -27.50
N ALA A 449 -42.07 8.94 -27.31
CA ALA A 449 -41.28 9.75 -28.21
C ALA A 449 -39.80 9.73 -27.79
N HIS A 450 -38.90 9.83 -28.78
CA HIS A 450 -37.47 10.00 -28.59
C HIS A 450 -37.18 11.47 -28.26
N ALA A 451 -37.22 11.83 -26.97
CA ALA A 451 -36.87 13.18 -26.54
C ALA A 451 -35.35 13.35 -26.61
N ASN A 452 -34.89 14.28 -27.45
CA ASN A 452 -33.48 14.53 -27.65
C ASN A 452 -33.04 15.82 -26.94
N THR A 453 -31.83 15.76 -26.43
CA THR A 453 -31.00 16.92 -26.09
C THR A 453 -29.78 16.92 -27.01
N ARG A 454 -29.12 18.07 -27.17
CA ARG A 454 -27.87 18.12 -27.93
C ARG A 454 -26.79 17.29 -27.21
N GLY A 455 -26.16 16.37 -27.94
CA GLY A 455 -25.03 15.55 -27.47
C GLY A 455 -25.39 14.09 -27.15
N ASP A 456 -24.45 13.40 -26.49
CA ASP A 456 -24.52 11.96 -26.19
C ASP A 456 -25.19 11.63 -24.85
N TYR A 457 -25.69 12.64 -24.15
CA TYR A 457 -26.27 12.53 -22.81
C TYR A 457 -27.69 13.09 -22.78
N ASN A 458 -28.42 12.77 -21.71
CA ASN A 458 -29.73 13.34 -21.36
C ASN A 458 -30.88 13.10 -22.36
N ARG A 459 -30.75 12.06 -23.17
CA ARG A 459 -31.86 11.58 -24.01
C ARG A 459 -32.80 10.73 -23.16
N LYS A 460 -34.10 10.88 -23.34
CA LYS A 460 -35.12 10.17 -22.56
C LYS A 460 -36.30 9.75 -23.43
N CYS A 461 -36.90 8.63 -23.09
CA CYS A 461 -38.15 8.19 -23.69
C CYS A 461 -39.31 8.75 -22.88
N THR A 462 -40.07 9.67 -23.47
CA THR A 462 -41.17 10.37 -22.78
C THR A 462 -42.47 10.25 -23.56
N PRO A 463 -43.62 10.52 -22.95
CA PRO A 463 -44.83 10.83 -23.70
C PRO A 463 -44.59 11.97 -24.71
N ALA A 464 -45.45 12.10 -25.71
CA ALA A 464 -45.38 13.19 -26.67
C ALA A 464 -45.50 14.56 -25.98
N PHE A 465 -44.73 15.54 -26.46
CA PHE A 465 -44.70 16.89 -25.89
C PHE A 465 -44.26 17.93 -26.93
N THR A 466 -44.48 19.20 -26.60
CA THR A 466 -43.98 20.34 -27.38
C THR A 466 -42.77 20.94 -26.66
N CYS A 467 -41.68 21.13 -27.41
CA CYS A 467 -40.54 21.91 -26.97
C CYS A 467 -40.70 23.33 -27.49
N THR A 468 -40.71 24.34 -26.62
CA THR A 468 -40.80 25.75 -27.02
C THR A 468 -39.77 26.54 -26.24
N ASP A 469 -38.94 27.32 -26.95
CA ASP A 469 -37.85 28.10 -26.34
C ASP A 469 -36.95 27.25 -25.43
N ASP A 470 -36.59 26.05 -25.91
CA ASP A 470 -35.81 25.03 -25.19
C ASP A 470 -36.45 24.51 -23.88
N VAL A 471 -37.76 24.69 -23.68
CA VAL A 471 -38.51 24.21 -22.51
C VAL A 471 -39.59 23.21 -22.91
N SER A 472 -39.59 22.04 -22.25
CA SER A 472 -40.57 20.98 -22.48
C SER A 472 -41.92 21.34 -21.85
N SER A 473 -43.00 21.18 -22.63
CA SER A 473 -44.38 21.32 -22.12
C SER A 473 -44.79 20.23 -21.12
N LEU A 474 -44.01 19.15 -21.00
CA LEU A 474 -44.34 18.00 -20.15
C LEU A 474 -43.97 18.25 -18.68
N ASP A 475 -42.75 18.73 -18.44
CA ASP A 475 -42.13 18.81 -17.12
C ASP A 475 -41.32 20.10 -16.90
N ALA A 476 -41.38 21.05 -17.84
CA ALA A 476 -40.56 22.26 -17.88
C ALA A 476 -39.03 22.00 -17.88
N SER A 477 -38.60 20.77 -18.21
CA SER A 477 -37.18 20.46 -18.38
C SER A 477 -36.63 21.04 -19.68
N GLN A 478 -35.30 21.17 -19.75
CA GLN A 478 -34.64 21.60 -20.97
C GLN A 478 -34.85 20.56 -22.09
N CYS A 479 -35.29 21.02 -23.24
CA CYS A 479 -35.38 20.26 -24.49
C CYS A 479 -34.67 21.03 -25.59
N VAL A 480 -34.37 20.38 -26.71
CA VAL A 480 -33.77 21.07 -27.86
C VAL A 480 -34.44 20.59 -29.14
N CYS A 481 -34.82 21.50 -30.04
CA CYS A 481 -35.25 21.12 -31.37
C CYS A 481 -34.04 20.70 -32.23
N PRO A 482 -34.13 19.60 -33.01
CA PRO A 482 -33.03 19.12 -33.86
C PRO A 482 -32.55 20.16 -34.87
N ASP A 483 -33.47 20.94 -35.45
CA ASP A 483 -33.14 22.08 -36.30
C ASP A 483 -32.80 23.31 -35.43
N TYR A 484 -31.57 23.83 -35.58
CA TYR A 484 -31.07 25.00 -34.86
C TYR A 484 -31.90 26.27 -35.10
N ASN A 485 -32.62 26.35 -36.22
CA ASN A 485 -33.48 27.46 -36.58
C ASN A 485 -34.93 27.25 -36.11
N CYS A 486 -35.26 26.10 -35.54
CA CYS A 486 -36.56 25.81 -34.97
C CYS A 486 -36.61 26.26 -33.50
N VAL A 487 -37.56 27.15 -33.19
CA VAL A 487 -37.80 27.70 -31.85
C VAL A 487 -38.83 26.88 -31.09
N SER A 488 -39.77 26.25 -31.80
CA SER A 488 -40.76 25.34 -31.23
C SER A 488 -40.97 24.12 -32.10
N CYS A 489 -40.94 22.92 -31.52
CA CYS A 489 -41.12 21.64 -32.22
C CYS A 489 -41.95 20.65 -31.39
N THR A 490 -42.55 19.65 -32.04
CA THR A 490 -43.23 18.53 -31.38
C THR A 490 -42.42 17.25 -31.47
N TYR A 491 -42.43 16.51 -30.36
CA TYR A 491 -41.91 15.15 -30.27
C TYR A 491 -43.11 14.21 -30.21
N ASP A 492 -43.43 13.56 -31.32
CA ASP A 492 -44.58 12.67 -31.46
C ASP A 492 -44.21 11.21 -31.12
N ILE A 493 -45.19 10.43 -30.69
CA ILE A 493 -45.00 9.00 -30.41
C ILE A 493 -44.56 8.28 -31.69
N GLY A 494 -43.48 7.49 -31.60
CA GLY A 494 -42.97 6.70 -32.72
C GLY A 494 -42.13 7.47 -33.74
N ASN A 495 -41.74 8.72 -33.45
CA ASN A 495 -40.70 9.42 -34.20
C ASN A 495 -39.39 8.62 -34.21
N ALA A 496 -38.54 8.74 -35.23
CA ALA A 496 -37.21 8.12 -35.17
C ALA A 496 -36.27 8.89 -34.22
N PRO A 497 -35.17 8.27 -33.75
CA PRO A 497 -34.10 8.98 -33.04
C PRO A 497 -33.64 10.23 -33.80
N GLY A 498 -33.61 11.39 -33.12
CA GLY A 498 -33.25 12.66 -33.73
C GLY A 498 -34.38 13.40 -34.46
N GLU A 499 -35.55 12.81 -34.66
CA GLU A 499 -36.65 13.44 -35.40
C GLU A 499 -37.59 14.24 -34.49
N SER A 500 -38.04 15.40 -34.99
CA SER A 500 -39.12 16.20 -34.40
C SER A 500 -39.78 17.01 -35.51
N THR A 501 -41.03 17.42 -35.34
CA THR A 501 -41.71 18.29 -36.30
C THR A 501 -41.60 19.74 -35.86
N CYS A 502 -40.97 20.63 -36.66
CA CYS A 502 -40.91 22.04 -36.30
C CYS A 502 -42.29 22.72 -36.44
N LEU A 503 -42.69 23.48 -35.42
CA LEU A 503 -43.90 24.29 -35.39
C LEU A 503 -43.62 25.77 -35.67
N GLN A 504 -42.47 26.29 -35.23
CA GLN A 504 -42.13 27.70 -35.35
C GLN A 504 -40.64 27.90 -35.59
N CYS A 505 -40.31 28.67 -36.64
CA CYS A 505 -38.93 29.04 -36.97
C CYS A 505 -38.52 30.37 -36.33
N ARG A 506 -37.20 30.53 -36.17
CA ARG A 506 -36.56 31.79 -35.74
C ARG A 506 -36.73 32.85 -36.83
N SER A 507 -36.67 34.13 -36.44
CA SER A 507 -36.73 35.26 -37.38
C SER A 507 -35.68 35.12 -38.49
N GLY A 508 -36.10 35.34 -39.74
CA GLY A 508 -35.28 35.15 -40.95
C GLY A 508 -35.39 33.75 -41.59
N TYR A 509 -36.24 32.87 -41.04
CA TYR A 509 -36.52 31.54 -41.57
C TYR A 509 -38.03 31.31 -41.68
N ALA A 510 -38.45 30.53 -42.68
CA ALA A 510 -39.81 30.06 -42.88
C ALA A 510 -39.90 28.54 -42.73
N LEU A 511 -41.01 28.07 -42.19
CA LEU A 511 -41.28 26.65 -42.04
C LEU A 511 -41.66 26.04 -43.41
N ASN A 512 -40.87 25.08 -43.89
CA ASN A 512 -41.24 24.27 -45.03
C ASN A 512 -42.27 23.22 -44.58
N GLN A 513 -43.53 23.40 -45.00
CA GLN A 513 -44.65 22.53 -44.64
C GLN A 513 -44.49 21.07 -45.11
N THR A 514 -43.62 20.82 -46.10
CA THR A 514 -43.40 19.48 -46.65
C THR A 514 -42.38 18.70 -45.83
N THR A 515 -41.31 19.37 -45.39
CA THR A 515 -40.19 18.74 -44.69
C THR A 515 -40.24 18.94 -43.19
N GLY A 516 -41.03 19.90 -42.70
CA GLY A 516 -41.05 20.30 -41.28
C GLY A 516 -39.78 21.01 -40.82
N ALA A 517 -38.91 21.45 -41.75
CA ALA A 517 -37.65 22.14 -41.45
C ALA A 517 -37.75 23.66 -41.66
N CYS A 518 -36.85 24.42 -41.03
CA CYS A 518 -36.76 25.87 -41.17
C CYS A 518 -35.76 26.27 -42.27
N GLU A 519 -36.26 26.90 -43.33
CA GLU A 519 -35.47 27.34 -44.48
C GLU A 519 -35.32 28.88 -44.47
N GLN A 520 -34.17 29.38 -44.92
CA GLN A 520 -33.91 30.84 -44.95
C GLN A 520 -34.82 31.51 -45.99
N THR A 521 -35.49 32.60 -45.59
CA THR A 521 -36.42 33.36 -46.45
C THR A 521 -35.74 34.35 -47.37
#